data_AF-A0A521UW11-F1
#
_entry.id   AF-A0A521UW11-F1
#
_cell.length_a   1.000
_cell.length_b   1.000
_cell.length_c   1.000
_cell.angle_alpha   90.00
_cell.angle_beta   90.00
_cell.angle_gamma   90.00
#
_symmetry.space_group_name_H-M   'P 1'
#
loop_
_entity.id
_entity.type
_entity.pdbx_description
1 polymer ?
#
loop_
_entity_poly.entity_id
_entity_poly.type
_entity_poly.pdbx_seq_one_letter_code
_entity_poly.pdbx_strand_id
1 'polypeptide(L)'
;MDTKQGIWQGGLNYLPFEPSFKIKYHMESYKLDDVLQEEKTVLTRRRKALSGEESAKKFDENKFGIAMSGGGIRSATINLGFLRTLNLFKILEKADYVSTVSGGGYTGAYLQTTIKEKNGYDELFDEQNIHHLRSYGNYLIPGQGKLEKLWNTALLSFGFLVSWFMSLLSPAAILVMVYLLFKAIASLSFLDVRGSLLDWNSAGNRVMYFLEPALWLTGGILVLHFMLNLLMNFSLGVSKFFTKLETFVLIVILVFLAVSGIITLDSSGTWSGQQVWMALLGAAALYVFGFFLNPNSLSFHRFYRKQLSDAFLSHTGGRYKNLRLKDVFSIEEGTDGHQNYLAPYPLINTCLNLQNPGGDDKFKGAKASDYFLLSPLYCGSKLTKYVRTAASSGYKDMTLPAALTISAAAVNPGMGIYSNKILSILMTLFNARLGFWADNPEAKPRRFLPPQATHVVWWPSFFLKELLSKIGTDNRKLN
;
A
#
# COMPACT_ATOMS: atom_id res chain seq x y z
N MET A 1 30.90 -56.42 30.01
CA MET A 1 31.01 -55.15 30.76
C MET A 1 32.30 -54.46 30.34
N ASP A 2 32.18 -53.17 30.02
CA ASP A 2 33.21 -52.11 30.04
C ASP A 2 34.50 -52.26 29.22
N THR A 3 34.67 -51.49 28.13
CA THR A 3 35.11 -50.08 28.05
C THR A 3 36.57 -49.85 28.48
N LYS A 4 37.43 -49.50 27.52
CA LYS A 4 38.00 -48.13 27.36
C LYS A 4 39.19 -48.06 26.38
N GLN A 5 39.09 -47.04 25.53
CA GLN A 5 40.12 -46.09 25.08
C GLN A 5 41.24 -46.53 24.13
N GLY A 6 41.11 -46.12 22.86
CA GLY A 6 42.21 -45.93 21.92
C GLY A 6 42.27 -44.47 21.46
N ILE A 7 43.42 -43.83 21.64
CA ILE A 7 43.81 -42.52 21.11
C ILE A 7 44.22 -42.71 19.64
N TRP A 8 43.69 -41.91 18.71
CA TRP A 8 44.16 -41.86 17.32
C TRP A 8 44.56 -40.43 16.94
N GLN A 9 45.83 -40.28 16.55
CA GLN A 9 46.35 -39.17 15.77
C GLN A 9 46.11 -39.46 14.28
N GLY A 10 45.57 -38.50 13.53
CA GLY A 10 45.40 -38.58 12.08
C GLY A 10 45.27 -37.19 11.46
N GLY A 11 46.23 -36.84 10.60
CA GLY A 11 46.39 -35.52 9.98
C GLY A 11 45.24 -35.10 9.06
N LEU A 12 44.95 -33.80 9.11
CA LEU A 12 43.97 -33.09 8.26
C LEU A 12 44.56 -32.85 6.86
N ASN A 13 44.16 -33.66 5.89
CA ASN A 13 44.27 -33.30 4.47
C ASN A 13 43.15 -32.28 4.14
N TYR A 14 43.55 -31.05 3.86
CA TYR A 14 42.67 -30.01 3.32
C TYR A 14 42.34 -30.31 1.86
N LEU A 15 41.10 -30.74 1.59
CA LEU A 15 40.50 -30.66 0.26
C LEU A 15 40.10 -29.19 -0.01
N PRO A 16 40.35 -28.63 -1.21
CA PRO A 16 39.93 -27.27 -1.51
C PRO A 16 38.40 -27.23 -1.63
N PHE A 17 37.79 -26.48 -0.72
CA PHE A 17 36.38 -26.15 -0.70
C PHE A 17 36.04 -25.37 -1.98
N GLU A 18 35.35 -25.99 -2.94
CA GLU A 18 34.74 -25.25 -4.04
C GLU A 18 33.74 -24.24 -3.45
N PRO A 19 33.82 -22.94 -3.81
CA PRO A 19 32.92 -21.95 -3.26
C PRO A 19 31.52 -22.19 -3.82
N SER A 20 30.69 -22.78 -2.96
CA SER A 20 29.23 -22.83 -3.03
C SER A 20 28.64 -21.58 -3.68
N PHE A 21 27.90 -21.80 -4.76
CA PHE A 21 26.81 -20.98 -5.31
C PHE A 21 26.63 -19.62 -4.61
N LYS A 22 27.29 -18.57 -5.14
CA LYS A 22 26.90 -17.19 -4.83
C LYS A 22 25.47 -17.00 -5.36
N ILE A 23 24.48 -16.98 -4.46
CA ILE A 23 23.14 -16.50 -4.76
C ILE A 23 23.29 -15.07 -5.26
N LYS A 24 23.23 -14.89 -6.58
CA LYS A 24 23.04 -13.58 -7.20
C LYS A 24 21.68 -13.09 -6.74
N TYR A 25 21.64 -12.11 -5.84
CA TYR A 25 20.45 -11.32 -5.55
C TYR A 25 20.09 -10.39 -6.74
N HIS A 26 19.99 -10.96 -7.94
CA HIS A 26 19.12 -10.36 -8.93
C HIS A 26 17.70 -10.73 -8.50
N MET A 27 16.84 -9.74 -8.29
CA MET A 27 15.40 -9.99 -8.36
C MET A 27 15.12 -10.44 -9.78
N GLU A 28 15.18 -11.75 -10.02
CA GLU A 28 14.84 -12.32 -11.31
C GLU A 28 13.39 -11.96 -11.59
N SER A 29 13.20 -11.27 -12.72
CA SER A 29 11.88 -10.98 -13.25
C SER A 29 11.49 -12.14 -14.16
N TYR A 30 10.28 -12.62 -13.99
CA TYR A 30 9.73 -13.79 -14.66
C TYR A 30 8.84 -13.34 -15.81
N LYS A 31 8.87 -14.07 -16.93
CA LYS A 31 7.87 -13.90 -17.98
C LYS A 31 6.59 -14.62 -17.57
N LEU A 32 5.50 -14.32 -18.28
CA LEU A 32 4.21 -14.97 -18.03
C LEU A 32 4.31 -16.49 -18.16
N ASP A 33 5.03 -17.00 -19.16
CA ASP A 33 5.12 -18.44 -19.40
C ASP A 33 5.82 -19.15 -18.23
N ASP A 34 6.85 -18.53 -17.64
CA ASP A 34 7.53 -19.03 -16.45
C ASP A 34 6.56 -19.11 -15.25
N VAL A 35 5.77 -18.05 -15.05
CA VAL A 35 4.75 -17.98 -13.98
C VAL A 35 3.70 -19.07 -14.17
N LEU A 36 3.15 -19.23 -15.37
CA LEU A 36 2.11 -20.22 -15.66
C LEU A 36 2.61 -21.66 -15.46
N GLN A 37 3.87 -21.93 -15.82
CA GLN A 37 4.48 -23.24 -15.63
C GLN A 37 4.64 -23.59 -14.14
N GLU A 38 5.04 -22.61 -13.32
CA GLU A 38 5.14 -22.79 -11.88
C GLU A 38 3.77 -22.91 -11.19
N GLU A 39 2.82 -22.04 -11.55
CA GLU A 39 1.44 -22.11 -11.04
C GLU A 39 0.80 -23.47 -11.34
N LYS A 40 0.99 -23.98 -12.56
CA LYS A 40 0.56 -25.32 -12.96
C LYS A 40 1.15 -26.40 -12.04
N THR A 41 2.45 -26.31 -11.77
CA THR A 41 3.14 -27.28 -10.90
C THR A 41 2.54 -27.25 -9.49
N VAL A 42 2.35 -26.06 -8.94
CA VAL A 42 1.78 -25.85 -7.60
C VAL A 42 0.33 -26.36 -7.51
N LEU A 43 -0.51 -26.06 -8.50
CA LEU A 43 -1.91 -26.47 -8.49
C LEU A 43 -2.12 -27.95 -8.78
N THR A 44 -1.25 -28.57 -9.57
CA THR A 44 -1.23 -30.02 -9.76
C THR A 44 -0.95 -30.72 -8.43
N ARG A 45 0.01 -30.20 -7.64
CA ARG A 45 0.26 -30.69 -6.27
C ARG A 45 -0.94 -30.49 -5.35
N ARG A 46 -1.61 -29.33 -5.43
CA ARG A 46 -2.85 -29.08 -4.67
C ARG A 46 -3.91 -30.12 -4.99
N ARG A 47 -4.16 -30.40 -6.27
CA ARG A 47 -5.13 -31.44 -6.66
C ARG A 47 -4.74 -32.82 -6.17
N LYS A 48 -3.47 -33.18 -6.27
CA LYS A 48 -2.95 -34.44 -5.71
C LYS A 48 -3.26 -34.55 -4.22
N ALA A 49 -3.02 -33.48 -3.46
CA ALA A 49 -3.28 -33.43 -2.03
C ALA A 49 -4.78 -33.44 -1.66
N LEU A 50 -5.65 -32.86 -2.49
CA LEU A 50 -7.10 -32.75 -2.21
C LEU A 50 -7.95 -33.89 -2.80
N SER A 51 -7.52 -34.49 -3.90
CA SER A 51 -8.36 -35.40 -4.72
C SER A 51 -7.59 -36.56 -5.36
N GLY A 52 -6.30 -36.74 -5.01
CA GLY A 52 -5.48 -37.88 -5.43
C GLY A 52 -4.81 -37.73 -6.80
N GLU A 53 -3.99 -38.73 -7.13
CA GLU A 53 -3.10 -38.72 -8.30
C GLU A 53 -3.85 -38.60 -9.64
N GLU A 54 -4.98 -39.31 -9.79
CA GLU A 54 -5.76 -39.30 -11.02
C GLU A 54 -6.36 -37.92 -11.32
N SER A 55 -6.77 -37.18 -10.29
CA SER A 55 -7.25 -35.80 -10.45
C SER A 55 -6.12 -34.84 -10.84
N ALA A 56 -4.91 -35.08 -10.32
CA ALA A 56 -3.73 -34.28 -10.64
C ALA A 56 -3.30 -34.46 -12.11
N LYS A 57 -3.29 -35.70 -12.63
CA LYS A 57 -2.95 -35.97 -14.04
C LYS A 57 -3.87 -35.25 -15.03
N LYS A 58 -5.15 -35.08 -14.68
CA LYS A 58 -6.16 -34.41 -15.52
C LYS A 58 -6.18 -32.88 -15.38
N PHE A 59 -5.19 -32.27 -14.70
CA PHE A 59 -5.16 -30.82 -14.46
C PHE A 59 -5.35 -29.99 -15.72
N ASP A 60 -4.62 -30.28 -16.80
CA ASP A 60 -4.74 -29.49 -18.04
C ASP A 60 -6.09 -29.69 -18.75
N GLU A 61 -6.69 -30.87 -18.62
CA GLU A 61 -7.93 -31.24 -19.30
C GLU A 61 -9.15 -30.57 -18.68
N ASN A 62 -9.18 -30.42 -17.35
CA ASN A 62 -10.36 -29.98 -16.62
C ASN A 62 -10.05 -28.94 -15.52
N LYS A 63 -9.00 -28.13 -15.66
CA LYS A 63 -8.77 -26.97 -14.79
C LYS A 63 -10.00 -26.06 -14.80
N PHE A 64 -10.41 -25.63 -13.61
CA PHE A 64 -11.62 -24.85 -13.43
C PHE A 64 -11.34 -23.59 -12.60
N GLY A 65 -11.87 -22.45 -13.03
CA GLY A 65 -11.70 -21.18 -12.36
C GLY A 65 -12.99 -20.40 -12.28
N ILE A 66 -13.16 -19.67 -11.18
CA ILE A 66 -14.30 -18.78 -10.95
C ILE A 66 -13.80 -17.33 -11.09
N ALA A 67 -14.44 -16.54 -11.95
CA ALA A 67 -14.10 -15.13 -12.14
C ALA A 67 -15.20 -14.23 -11.54
N MET A 68 -14.82 -13.39 -10.58
CA MET A 68 -15.71 -12.45 -9.88
C MET A 68 -15.40 -11.01 -10.30
N SER A 69 -16.37 -10.38 -10.95
CA SER A 69 -16.23 -9.06 -11.57
C SER A 69 -16.27 -7.90 -10.56
N GLY A 70 -15.89 -6.71 -11.03
CA GLY A 70 -15.92 -5.48 -10.26
C GLY A 70 -17.31 -4.84 -10.19
N GLY A 71 -17.43 -3.73 -9.45
CA GLY A 71 -18.71 -3.03 -9.26
C GLY A 71 -19.04 -2.70 -7.80
N GLY A 72 -18.02 -2.56 -6.96
CA GLY A 72 -18.16 -2.21 -5.54
C GLY A 72 -19.02 -3.21 -4.76
N ILE A 73 -19.76 -2.70 -3.77
CA ILE A 73 -20.56 -3.53 -2.87
C ILE A 73 -21.65 -4.32 -3.60
N ARG A 74 -22.25 -3.77 -4.67
CA ARG A 74 -23.28 -4.46 -5.45
C ARG A 74 -22.74 -5.75 -6.05
N SER A 75 -21.57 -5.68 -6.68
CA SER A 75 -20.92 -6.86 -7.24
C SER A 75 -20.52 -7.85 -6.14
N ALA A 76 -20.00 -7.36 -5.01
CA ALA A 76 -19.63 -8.22 -3.88
C ALA A 76 -20.83 -9.05 -3.38
N THR A 77 -22.00 -8.43 -3.20
CA THR A 77 -23.23 -9.10 -2.76
C THR A 77 -23.71 -10.15 -3.76
N ILE A 78 -23.69 -9.82 -5.06
CA ILE A 78 -24.09 -10.77 -6.12
C ILE A 78 -23.16 -11.97 -6.15
N ASN A 79 -21.84 -11.72 -6.16
CA ASN A 79 -20.83 -12.78 -6.13
C ASN A 79 -20.98 -13.67 -4.90
N LEU A 80 -21.29 -13.10 -3.72
CA LEU A 80 -21.52 -13.87 -2.50
C LEU A 80 -22.70 -14.83 -2.66
N GLY A 81 -23.79 -14.38 -3.28
CA GLY A 81 -24.94 -15.23 -3.61
C GLY A 81 -24.59 -16.37 -4.57
N PHE A 82 -23.84 -16.08 -5.63
CA PHE A 82 -23.35 -17.12 -6.56
C PHE A 82 -22.46 -18.15 -5.86
N LEU A 83 -21.49 -17.70 -5.05
CA LEU A 83 -20.63 -18.61 -4.31
C LEU A 83 -21.42 -19.47 -3.32
N ARG A 84 -22.48 -18.93 -2.68
CA ARG A 84 -23.37 -19.71 -1.81
C ARG A 84 -23.99 -20.87 -2.59
N THR A 85 -24.51 -20.61 -3.78
CA THR A 85 -25.07 -21.66 -4.65
C THR A 85 -24.01 -22.67 -5.08
N LEU A 86 -22.82 -22.23 -5.53
CA LEU A 86 -21.76 -23.15 -5.92
C LEU A 86 -21.27 -24.03 -4.75
N ASN A 87 -21.30 -23.50 -3.53
CA ASN A 87 -20.96 -24.23 -2.32
C ASN A 87 -22.01 -25.30 -1.98
N LEU A 88 -23.31 -24.99 -2.15
CA LEU A 88 -24.40 -25.96 -1.95
C LEU A 88 -24.25 -27.19 -2.85
N PHE A 89 -23.80 -27.01 -4.09
CA PHE A 89 -23.55 -28.10 -5.03
C PHE A 89 -22.13 -28.67 -4.98
N LYS A 90 -21.30 -28.26 -4.01
CA LYS A 90 -19.90 -28.69 -3.86
C LYS A 90 -19.02 -28.42 -5.10
N ILE A 91 -19.45 -27.50 -5.98
CA ILE A 91 -18.72 -27.08 -7.19
C ILE A 91 -17.57 -26.13 -6.81
N LEU A 92 -17.79 -25.29 -5.79
CA LEU A 92 -16.78 -24.34 -5.31
C LEU A 92 -15.49 -25.04 -4.85
N GLU A 93 -15.60 -26.21 -4.25
CA GLU A 93 -14.48 -27.04 -3.77
C GLU A 93 -13.62 -27.56 -4.94
N LYS A 94 -14.19 -27.65 -6.14
CA LYS A 94 -13.51 -28.13 -7.35
C LYS A 94 -12.75 -27.04 -8.10
N ALA A 95 -12.88 -25.78 -7.71
CA ALA A 95 -12.17 -24.68 -8.36
C ALA A 95 -10.67 -24.73 -8.02
N ASP A 96 -9.85 -24.53 -9.05
CA ASP A 96 -8.39 -24.35 -8.93
C ASP A 96 -8.04 -22.88 -8.76
N TYR A 97 -8.80 -22.00 -9.42
CA TYR A 97 -8.58 -20.55 -9.41
C TYR A 97 -9.81 -19.79 -8.97
N VAL A 98 -9.58 -18.68 -8.28
CA VAL A 98 -10.56 -17.62 -8.08
C VAL A 98 -9.93 -16.30 -8.54
N SER A 99 -10.39 -15.80 -9.68
CA SER A 99 -9.96 -14.53 -10.25
C SER A 99 -10.91 -13.42 -9.85
N THR A 100 -10.38 -12.30 -9.38
CA THR A 100 -11.18 -11.23 -8.77
C THR A 100 -10.74 -9.86 -9.23
N VAL A 101 -11.67 -8.91 -9.24
CA VAL A 101 -11.37 -7.48 -9.41
C VAL A 101 -12.37 -6.64 -8.62
N SER A 102 -11.90 -5.57 -7.97
CA SER A 102 -12.72 -4.61 -7.22
C SER A 102 -13.70 -5.30 -6.24
N GLY A 103 -15.01 -5.10 -6.40
CA GLY A 103 -16.04 -5.71 -5.56
C GLY A 103 -15.96 -7.24 -5.48
N GLY A 104 -15.55 -7.93 -6.55
CA GLY A 104 -15.30 -9.37 -6.54
C GLY A 104 -14.12 -9.75 -5.64
N GLY A 105 -13.15 -8.84 -5.47
CA GLY A 105 -12.07 -9.00 -4.50
C GLY A 105 -12.61 -9.09 -3.07
N TYR A 106 -13.65 -8.33 -2.72
CA TYR A 106 -14.20 -8.34 -1.35
C TYR A 106 -14.71 -9.72 -0.97
N THR A 107 -15.50 -10.30 -1.87
CA THR A 107 -16.01 -11.66 -1.75
C THR A 107 -14.89 -12.69 -1.83
N GLY A 108 -13.88 -12.48 -2.69
CA GLY A 108 -12.71 -13.34 -2.76
C GLY A 108 -11.90 -13.38 -1.47
N ALA A 109 -11.66 -12.23 -0.82
CA ALA A 109 -10.93 -12.17 0.43
C ALA A 109 -11.72 -12.83 1.59
N TYR A 110 -13.04 -12.61 1.64
CA TYR A 110 -13.95 -13.32 2.55
C TYR A 110 -13.87 -14.84 2.34
N LEU A 111 -13.95 -15.30 1.10
CA LEU A 111 -13.81 -16.72 0.74
C LEU A 111 -12.50 -17.32 1.25
N GLN A 112 -11.37 -16.69 0.91
CA GLN A 112 -10.04 -17.18 1.28
C GLN A 112 -9.88 -17.28 2.80
N THR A 113 -10.23 -16.21 3.52
CA THR A 113 -10.01 -16.15 4.97
C THR A 113 -10.99 -17.00 5.76
N THR A 114 -12.23 -17.16 5.28
CA THR A 114 -13.22 -18.02 5.95
C THR A 114 -12.86 -19.49 5.82
N ILE A 115 -12.50 -19.94 4.61
CA ILE A 115 -12.05 -21.34 4.39
C ILE A 115 -10.81 -21.63 5.22
N LYS A 116 -9.86 -20.69 5.29
CA LYS A 116 -8.63 -20.85 6.08
C LYS A 116 -8.89 -20.86 7.60
N GLU A 117 -9.85 -20.08 8.09
CA GLU A 117 -10.24 -20.05 9.50
C GLU A 117 -11.01 -21.30 9.93
N LYS A 118 -11.97 -21.72 9.11
CA LYS A 118 -12.84 -22.85 9.41
C LYS A 118 -12.27 -24.20 8.97
N ASN A 119 -11.16 -24.17 8.23
CA ASN A 119 -10.54 -25.36 7.62
C ASN A 119 -11.57 -26.19 6.83
N GLY A 120 -12.46 -25.52 6.10
CA GLY A 120 -13.63 -26.16 5.49
C GLY A 120 -14.53 -25.21 4.71
N TYR A 121 -15.50 -25.78 4.00
CA TYR A 121 -16.48 -25.06 3.17
C TYR A 121 -17.87 -24.95 3.81
N ASP A 122 -18.16 -25.75 4.85
CA ASP A 122 -19.51 -25.88 5.38
C ASP A 122 -19.97 -24.62 6.14
N GLU A 123 -19.06 -23.97 6.87
CA GLU A 123 -19.33 -22.73 7.60
C GLU A 123 -19.09 -21.45 6.78
N LEU A 124 -18.88 -21.58 5.46
CA LEU A 124 -18.54 -20.45 4.59
C LEU A 124 -19.66 -19.39 4.51
N PHE A 125 -20.93 -19.79 4.69
CA PHE A 125 -22.08 -18.88 4.62
C PHE A 125 -22.93 -18.90 5.89
N ASP A 126 -22.28 -19.04 7.05
CA ASP A 126 -22.96 -18.99 8.35
C ASP A 126 -23.78 -17.69 8.52
N GLU A 127 -24.96 -17.79 9.12
CA GLU A 127 -25.91 -16.69 9.20
C GLU A 127 -25.36 -15.49 9.98
N GLN A 128 -24.47 -15.71 10.97
CA GLN A 128 -23.83 -14.61 11.70
C GLN A 128 -22.94 -13.76 10.79
N ASN A 129 -22.13 -14.41 9.94
CA ASN A 129 -21.25 -13.73 8.99
C ASN A 129 -22.05 -12.98 7.93
N ILE A 130 -23.12 -13.60 7.42
CA ILE A 130 -24.02 -12.97 6.45
C ILE A 130 -24.74 -11.76 7.07
N HIS A 131 -25.20 -11.88 8.31
CA HIS A 131 -25.81 -10.76 9.03
C HIS A 131 -24.82 -9.60 9.23
N HIS A 132 -23.57 -9.90 9.61
CA HIS A 132 -22.50 -8.90 9.70
C HIS A 132 -22.32 -8.19 8.36
N LEU A 133 -22.12 -8.93 7.26
CA LEU A 133 -21.95 -8.35 5.92
C LEU A 133 -23.13 -7.45 5.50
N ARG A 134 -24.37 -7.84 5.86
CA ARG A 134 -25.56 -7.00 5.62
C ARG A 134 -25.53 -5.70 6.42
N SER A 135 -25.17 -5.75 7.71
CA SER A 135 -25.07 -4.58 8.59
C SER A 135 -23.91 -3.64 8.22
N TYR A 136 -22.86 -4.19 7.58
CA TYR A 136 -21.70 -3.46 7.06
C TYR A 136 -21.78 -3.18 5.55
N GLY A 137 -22.94 -3.36 4.91
CA GLY A 137 -23.12 -3.11 3.48
C GLY A 137 -22.73 -1.67 3.08
N ASN A 138 -23.04 -0.69 3.94
CA ASN A 138 -22.49 0.66 3.84
C ASN A 138 -21.15 0.76 4.56
N TYR A 139 -20.16 0.02 4.07
CA TYR A 139 -18.87 -0.13 4.77
C TYR A 139 -18.13 1.20 5.02
N LEU A 140 -18.38 2.27 4.25
CA LEU A 140 -17.82 3.60 4.53
C LEU A 140 -18.42 4.25 5.79
N ILE A 141 -19.70 4.01 6.04
CA ILE A 141 -20.47 4.56 7.17
C ILE A 141 -21.31 3.42 7.72
N PRO A 142 -20.69 2.45 8.42
CA PRO A 142 -21.38 1.25 8.89
C PRO A 142 -22.44 1.60 9.94
N GLY A 143 -23.32 0.65 10.23
CA GLY A 143 -24.37 0.83 11.24
C GLY A 143 -25.74 1.16 10.67
N GLN A 144 -26.77 0.82 11.44
CA GLN A 144 -28.18 1.00 11.05
C GLN A 144 -28.83 2.18 11.77
N GLY A 145 -28.36 2.52 12.98
CA GLY A 145 -28.90 3.61 13.78
C GLY A 145 -28.54 5.01 13.26
N LYS A 146 -29.42 5.99 13.45
CA LYS A 146 -29.18 7.38 13.03
C LYS A 146 -27.95 8.01 13.71
N LEU A 147 -27.82 7.83 15.03
CA LEU A 147 -26.69 8.35 15.81
C LEU A 147 -25.37 7.67 15.41
N GLU A 148 -25.40 6.35 15.21
CA GLU A 148 -24.24 5.58 14.77
C GLU A 148 -23.79 6.02 13.37
N LYS A 149 -24.72 6.23 12.43
CA LYS A 149 -24.43 6.77 11.10
C LYS A 149 -23.88 8.19 11.15
N LEU A 150 -24.41 9.06 12.00
CA LEU A 150 -23.87 10.41 12.19
C LEU A 150 -22.43 10.34 12.70
N TRP A 151 -22.16 9.50 13.71
CA TRP A 151 -20.82 9.29 14.25
C TRP A 151 -19.84 8.74 13.20
N ASN A 152 -20.25 7.72 12.44
CA ASN A 152 -19.40 7.12 11.40
C ASN A 152 -19.19 8.06 10.21
N THR A 153 -20.18 8.90 9.89
CA THR A 153 -20.01 9.99 8.90
C THR A 153 -18.96 10.99 9.38
N ALA A 154 -19.02 11.41 10.66
CA ALA A 154 -18.01 12.29 11.23
C ALA A 154 -16.61 11.66 11.16
N LEU A 155 -16.47 10.39 11.55
CA LEU A 155 -15.20 9.65 11.46
C LEU A 155 -14.66 9.59 10.02
N LEU A 156 -15.52 9.36 9.03
CA LEU A 156 -15.16 9.38 7.62
C LEU A 156 -14.64 10.76 7.20
N SER A 157 -15.40 11.81 7.50
CA SER A 157 -15.05 13.20 7.17
C SER A 157 -13.71 13.60 7.80
N PHE A 158 -13.49 13.28 9.08
CA PHE A 158 -12.23 13.58 9.75
C PHE A 158 -11.07 12.72 9.24
N GLY A 159 -11.29 11.43 9.00
CA GLY A 159 -10.27 10.56 8.40
C GLY A 159 -9.84 11.07 7.02
N PHE A 160 -10.78 11.58 6.22
CA PHE A 160 -10.48 12.24 4.96
C PHE A 160 -9.69 13.54 5.15
N LEU A 161 -10.09 14.43 6.07
CA LEU A 161 -9.39 15.69 6.35
C LEU A 161 -7.95 15.47 6.84
N VAL A 162 -7.73 14.53 7.76
CA VAL A 162 -6.39 14.16 8.23
C VAL A 162 -5.55 13.67 7.07
N SER A 163 -6.10 12.78 6.26
CA SER A 163 -5.37 12.25 5.10
C SER A 163 -5.08 13.32 4.06
N TRP A 164 -6.02 14.24 3.82
CA TRP A 164 -5.80 15.39 2.95
C TRP A 164 -4.65 16.26 3.47
N PHE A 165 -4.66 16.64 4.75
CA PHE A 165 -3.56 17.41 5.36
C PHE A 165 -2.22 16.69 5.27
N MET A 166 -2.20 15.39 5.56
CA MET A 166 -1.00 14.54 5.45
C MET A 166 -0.46 14.47 4.01
N SER A 167 -1.35 14.47 3.01
CA SER A 167 -0.94 14.49 1.60
C SER A 167 -0.25 15.81 1.19
N LEU A 168 -0.59 16.92 1.86
CA LEU A 168 0.01 18.23 1.62
C LEU A 168 1.43 18.35 2.20
N LEU A 169 1.89 17.41 3.03
CA LEU A 169 3.27 17.41 3.54
C LEU A 169 4.32 17.34 2.43
N SER A 170 4.04 16.61 1.34
CA SER A 170 4.94 16.51 0.18
C SER A 170 5.10 17.85 -0.55
N PRO A 171 4.03 18.51 -1.04
CA PRO A 171 4.15 19.82 -1.66
C PRO A 171 4.62 20.90 -0.67
N ALA A 172 4.21 20.87 0.60
CA ALA A 172 4.70 21.80 1.61
C ALA A 172 6.21 21.68 1.81
N ALA A 173 6.76 20.46 1.90
CA ALA A 173 8.21 20.25 2.00
C ALA A 173 8.97 20.82 0.79
N ILE A 174 8.42 20.69 -0.43
CA ILE A 174 9.00 21.30 -1.64
C ILE A 174 8.96 22.82 -1.55
N LEU A 175 7.81 23.41 -1.23
CA LEU A 175 7.63 24.87 -1.15
C LEU A 175 8.54 25.48 -0.10
N VAL A 176 8.60 24.88 1.10
CA VAL A 176 9.49 25.32 2.16
C VAL A 176 10.95 25.18 1.73
N MET A 177 11.36 24.05 1.15
CA MET A 177 12.74 23.87 0.66
C MET A 177 13.11 24.91 -0.40
N VAL A 178 12.23 25.18 -1.38
CA VAL A 178 12.45 26.20 -2.42
C VAL A 178 12.51 27.60 -1.81
N TYR A 179 11.63 27.91 -0.85
CA TYR A 179 11.65 29.18 -0.13
C TYR A 179 12.96 29.39 0.64
N LEU A 180 13.42 28.36 1.38
CA LEU A 180 14.67 28.40 2.13
C LEU A 180 15.87 28.58 1.19
N LEU A 181 15.90 27.88 0.05
CA LEU A 181 16.94 28.03 -0.97
C LEU A 181 16.90 29.41 -1.63
N PHE A 182 15.71 29.91 -1.98
CA PHE A 182 15.53 31.24 -2.55
C PHE A 182 16.03 32.31 -1.58
N LYS A 183 15.66 32.24 -0.30
CA LYS A 183 16.16 33.17 0.72
C LYS A 183 17.68 33.06 0.93
N ALA A 184 18.23 31.85 0.91
CA ALA A 184 19.68 31.65 0.95
C ALA A 184 20.39 32.29 -0.26
N ILE A 185 19.85 32.12 -1.47
CA ILE A 185 20.42 32.70 -2.70
C ILE A 185 20.24 34.23 -2.73
N ALA A 186 19.06 34.74 -2.37
CA ALA A 186 18.78 36.18 -2.31
C ALA A 186 19.63 36.90 -1.26
N SER A 187 20.14 36.17 -0.25
CA SER A 187 21.11 36.71 0.71
C SER A 187 22.54 36.83 0.16
N LEU A 188 22.83 36.22 -1.00
CA LEU A 188 24.11 36.36 -1.71
C LEU A 188 24.13 37.70 -2.47
N SER A 189 24.37 38.78 -1.73
CA SER A 189 24.99 40.07 -2.11
C SER A 189 24.60 40.83 -3.40
N PHE A 190 23.64 40.41 -4.23
CA PHE A 190 23.41 41.03 -5.55
C PHE A 190 21.97 41.46 -5.88
N LEU A 191 21.01 41.34 -4.96
CA LEU A 191 19.63 41.81 -5.17
C LEU A 191 19.13 42.57 -3.94
N ASP A 192 19.43 43.86 -3.87
CA ASP A 192 19.02 44.75 -2.77
C ASP A 192 17.55 45.19 -3.00
N VAL A 193 16.60 44.43 -2.43
CA VAL A 193 15.17 44.79 -2.42
C VAL A 193 14.85 45.41 -1.07
N ARG A 194 15.17 46.69 -0.90
CA ARG A 194 14.89 47.46 0.32
C ARG A 194 13.58 48.23 0.22
N GLY A 195 12.84 48.22 1.33
CA GLY A 195 11.93 49.31 1.73
C GLY A 195 10.43 49.02 1.60
N SER A 196 9.78 48.65 2.71
CA SER A 196 8.38 48.99 3.00
C SER A 196 8.04 48.75 4.49
N LEU A 197 6.96 49.40 4.94
CA LEU A 197 6.48 49.64 6.30
C LEU A 197 6.02 48.36 7.04
N LEU A 198 6.59 48.13 8.24
CA LEU A 198 6.06 47.40 9.44
C LEU A 198 6.99 46.26 9.96
N ASP A 199 7.61 46.49 11.13
CA ASP A 199 8.64 45.66 11.80
C ASP A 199 8.09 44.93 13.06
N TRP A 200 8.45 43.65 13.23
CA TRP A 200 7.97 42.75 14.30
C TRP A 200 9.07 42.27 15.28
N ASN A 201 10.23 42.91 15.32
CA ASN A 201 11.25 42.68 16.36
C ASN A 201 10.92 43.37 17.71
N SER A 202 9.66 43.63 18.04
CA SER A 202 9.32 44.19 19.35
C SER A 202 9.26 43.08 20.42
N ALA A 203 10.17 43.18 21.40
CA ALA A 203 10.15 42.37 22.59
C ALA A 203 8.81 42.58 23.34
N GLY A 204 7.89 41.60 23.24
CA GLY A 204 6.60 41.69 23.93
C GLY A 204 5.46 40.78 23.46
N ASN A 205 5.69 39.79 22.58
CA ASN A 205 4.59 38.96 22.05
C ASN A 205 4.22 37.80 23.01
N ARG A 206 3.33 38.06 23.99
CA ARG A 206 2.85 37.09 25.00
C ARG A 206 2.10 35.88 24.41
N VAL A 207 1.70 35.94 23.14
CA VAL A 207 1.02 34.86 22.42
C VAL A 207 1.98 33.68 22.19
N MET A 208 3.26 33.94 21.89
CA MET A 208 4.25 32.88 21.61
C MET A 208 4.54 31.96 22.81
N TYR A 209 4.46 32.49 24.03
CA TYR A 209 4.66 31.73 25.28
C TYR A 209 3.62 30.60 25.48
N PHE A 210 2.40 30.80 24.99
CA PHE A 210 1.34 29.78 25.05
C PHE A 210 1.30 28.92 23.78
N LEU A 211 1.72 29.46 22.64
CA LEU A 211 1.81 28.75 21.35
C LEU A 211 2.87 27.64 21.36
N GLU A 212 4.06 27.94 21.88
CA GLU A 212 5.24 27.11 21.67
C GLU A 212 5.07 25.70 22.27
N PRO A 213 4.59 25.53 23.52
CA PRO A 213 4.35 24.19 24.07
C PRO A 213 3.28 23.40 23.31
N ALA A 214 2.22 24.09 22.85
CA ALA A 214 1.13 23.47 22.10
C ALA A 214 1.60 22.99 20.72
N LEU A 215 2.46 23.76 20.02
CA LEU A 215 3.07 23.38 18.76
C LEU A 215 4.04 22.21 18.92
N TRP A 216 4.87 22.19 19.97
CA TRP A 216 5.77 21.07 20.25
C TRP A 216 5.03 19.77 20.60
N LEU A 217 3.99 19.85 21.43
CA LEU A 217 3.16 18.70 21.78
C LEU A 217 2.47 18.13 20.52
N THR A 218 1.88 19.02 19.73
CA THR A 218 1.16 18.67 18.52
C THR A 218 2.09 18.12 17.43
N GLY A 219 3.21 18.80 17.18
CA GLY A 219 4.25 18.34 16.27
C GLY A 219 4.83 16.99 16.71
N GLY A 220 5.05 16.79 18.01
CA GLY A 220 5.46 15.52 18.58
C GLY A 220 4.47 14.38 18.31
N ILE A 221 3.17 14.63 18.50
CA ILE A 221 2.11 13.64 18.20
C ILE A 221 2.06 13.31 16.71
N LEU A 222 2.17 14.32 15.83
CA LEU A 222 2.18 14.11 14.38
C LEU A 222 3.42 13.36 13.90
N VAL A 223 4.60 13.68 14.43
CA VAL A 223 5.85 12.98 14.14
C VAL A 223 5.78 11.54 14.63
N LEU A 224 5.26 11.30 15.84
CA LEU A 224 5.03 9.95 16.37
C LEU A 224 4.06 9.17 15.48
N HIS A 225 2.96 9.79 15.06
CA HIS A 225 2.00 9.17 14.15
C HIS A 225 2.62 8.83 12.80
N PHE A 226 3.36 9.78 12.23
CA PHE A 226 4.06 9.61 10.96
C PHE A 226 5.08 8.46 11.03
N MET A 227 5.89 8.41 12.09
CA MET A 227 6.85 7.33 12.33
C MET A 227 6.16 5.98 12.48
N LEU A 228 5.07 5.90 13.24
CA LEU A 228 4.29 4.67 13.36
C LEU A 228 3.65 4.27 12.04
N ASN A 229 3.17 5.21 11.23
CA ASN A 229 2.60 4.92 9.91
C ASN A 229 3.62 4.38 8.92
N LEU A 230 4.83 4.95 8.94
CA LEU A 230 5.94 4.48 8.12
C LEU A 230 6.32 3.05 8.51
N LEU A 231 6.46 2.78 9.81
CA LEU A 231 6.83 1.45 10.33
C LEU A 231 5.71 0.41 10.16
N MET A 232 4.45 0.85 10.13
CA MET A 232 3.27 -0.02 10.12
C MET A 232 2.38 0.19 8.88
N ASN A 233 3.02 0.33 7.71
CA ASN A 233 2.35 0.62 6.44
C ASN A 233 1.22 -0.38 6.10
N PHE A 234 1.38 -1.65 6.50
CA PHE A 234 0.40 -2.72 6.27
C PHE A 234 -0.40 -3.16 7.51
N SER A 235 -0.21 -2.55 8.68
CA SER A 235 -0.97 -2.93 9.89
C SER A 235 -2.30 -2.18 10.02
N LEU A 236 -3.31 -2.85 10.55
CA LEU A 236 -4.69 -2.35 10.74
C LEU A 236 -4.96 -1.77 12.14
N GLY A 237 -4.12 -2.13 13.14
CA GLY A 237 -4.38 -1.87 14.56
C GLY A 237 -4.30 -0.39 14.96
N VAL A 238 -3.33 0.34 14.43
CA VAL A 238 -2.96 1.67 14.95
C VAL A 238 -3.89 2.79 14.52
N SER A 239 -4.64 2.59 13.43
CA SER A 239 -5.45 3.65 12.83
C SER A 239 -6.60 4.14 13.72
N LYS A 240 -7.22 3.33 14.60
CA LYS A 240 -8.43 3.78 15.34
C LYS A 240 -8.09 4.73 16.52
N PHE A 241 -7.01 4.45 17.25
CA PHE A 241 -6.59 5.27 18.39
C PHE A 241 -6.03 6.61 17.90
N PHE A 242 -5.13 6.57 16.92
CA PHE A 242 -4.54 7.79 16.39
C PHE A 242 -5.52 8.62 15.58
N THR A 243 -6.39 8.05 14.73
CA THR A 243 -7.37 8.88 14.00
C THR A 243 -8.29 9.64 14.97
N LYS A 244 -8.64 9.07 16.13
CA LYS A 244 -9.40 9.80 17.18
C LYS A 244 -8.59 10.94 17.81
N LEU A 245 -7.32 10.69 18.14
CA LEU A 245 -6.41 11.68 18.72
C LEU A 245 -6.07 12.80 17.72
N GLU A 246 -5.79 12.45 16.47
CA GLU A 246 -5.50 13.37 15.37
C GLU A 246 -6.71 14.21 14.99
N THR A 247 -7.93 13.65 15.06
CA THR A 247 -9.16 14.42 14.84
C THR A 247 -9.26 15.56 15.86
N PHE A 248 -8.98 15.27 17.13
CA PHE A 248 -8.98 16.28 18.19
C PHE A 248 -7.88 17.33 17.97
N VAL A 249 -6.67 16.89 17.65
CA VAL A 249 -5.50 17.75 17.43
C VAL A 249 -5.65 18.63 16.16
N LEU A 250 -6.16 18.08 15.06
CA LEU A 250 -6.38 18.80 13.80
C LEU A 250 -7.42 19.92 13.93
N ILE A 251 -8.49 19.71 14.71
CA ILE A 251 -9.50 20.75 14.99
C ILE A 251 -8.85 21.93 15.72
N VAL A 252 -8.01 21.65 16.71
CA VAL A 252 -7.29 22.69 17.48
C VAL A 252 -6.31 23.45 16.56
N ILE A 253 -5.57 22.75 15.70
CA ILE A 253 -4.63 23.36 14.75
C ILE A 253 -5.35 24.19 13.67
N LEU A 254 -6.44 23.72 13.08
CA LEU A 254 -7.10 24.43 11.98
C LEU A 254 -7.74 25.73 12.44
N VAL A 255 -8.35 25.73 13.64
CA VAL A 255 -8.84 26.94 14.30
C VAL A 255 -7.68 27.89 14.60
N PHE A 256 -6.54 27.35 14.98
CA PHE A 256 -5.36 28.13 15.36
C PHE A 256 -4.58 28.70 14.14
N LEU A 257 -4.37 27.92 13.07
CA LEU A 257 -3.75 28.34 11.80
C LEU A 257 -4.62 29.30 11.01
N ALA A 258 -5.95 29.18 11.09
CA ALA A 258 -6.86 30.18 10.51
C ALA A 258 -6.73 31.55 11.20
N VAL A 259 -6.47 31.56 12.51
CA VAL A 259 -6.22 32.78 13.28
C VAL A 259 -4.81 33.33 13.03
N SER A 260 -3.77 32.48 13.01
CA SER A 260 -2.39 32.91 12.75
C SER A 260 -2.13 33.30 11.29
N GLY A 261 -2.72 32.60 10.32
CA GLY A 261 -2.54 32.86 8.89
C GLY A 261 -3.15 34.18 8.41
N ILE A 262 -4.15 34.70 9.13
CA ILE A 262 -4.69 36.06 8.90
C ILE A 262 -3.74 37.13 9.48
N ILE A 263 -2.88 36.77 10.44
CA ILE A 263 -2.03 37.70 11.19
C ILE A 263 -0.60 37.78 10.62
N THR A 264 -0.10 36.75 9.95
CA THR A 264 1.29 36.69 9.49
C THR A 264 1.42 36.48 7.98
N LEU A 265 1.43 37.58 7.24
CA LEU A 265 2.03 37.64 5.91
C LEU A 265 3.16 38.67 5.92
N ASP A 266 4.37 38.13 5.71
CA ASP A 266 5.61 38.73 5.22
C ASP A 266 6.70 39.18 6.23
N SER A 267 7.96 38.90 5.86
CA SER A 267 9.16 39.36 6.54
C SER A 267 10.30 39.63 5.54
N SER A 268 10.66 40.91 5.40
CA SER A 268 11.85 41.39 4.69
C SER A 268 12.97 41.72 5.68
N GLY A 269 13.65 40.68 6.15
CA GLY A 269 14.96 40.79 6.81
C GLY A 269 16.03 40.12 5.95
N THR A 270 17.20 40.78 5.82
CA THR A 270 18.42 40.12 5.32
C THR A 270 18.85 39.08 6.34
N TRP A 271 19.08 37.86 5.89
CA TRP A 271 19.49 36.77 6.75
C TRP A 271 20.97 36.92 7.12
N SER A 272 21.28 36.84 8.41
CA SER A 272 22.66 36.66 8.88
C SER A 272 23.25 35.35 8.36
N GLY A 273 24.58 35.25 8.28
CA GLY A 273 25.24 34.02 7.81
C GLY A 273 24.83 32.77 8.59
N GLN A 274 24.53 32.89 9.89
CA GLN A 274 24.02 31.79 10.71
C GLN A 274 22.59 31.37 10.32
N GLN A 275 21.71 32.32 10.01
CA GLN A 275 20.33 32.03 9.54
C GLN A 275 20.33 31.36 8.17
N VAL A 276 21.24 31.76 7.28
CA VAL A 276 21.45 31.09 5.99
C VAL A 276 21.88 29.63 6.19
N TRP A 277 22.85 29.38 7.08
CA TRP A 277 23.26 28.01 7.42
C TRP A 277 22.14 27.16 8.02
N MET A 278 21.36 27.71 8.96
CA MET A 278 20.20 27.00 9.52
C MET A 278 19.14 26.69 8.48
N ALA A 279 18.88 27.61 7.54
CA ALA A 279 17.94 27.39 6.45
C ALA A 279 18.43 26.32 5.46
N LEU A 280 19.73 26.31 5.14
CA LEU A 280 20.34 25.26 4.30
C LEU A 280 20.27 23.89 4.99
N LEU A 281 20.54 23.83 6.30
CA LEU A 281 20.38 22.61 7.09
C LEU A 281 18.92 22.17 7.16
N GLY A 282 17.97 23.10 7.33
CA GLY A 282 16.54 22.83 7.29
C GLY A 282 16.08 22.30 5.92
N ALA A 283 16.55 22.90 4.83
CA ALA A 283 16.29 22.44 3.47
C ALA A 283 16.87 21.03 3.22
N ALA A 284 18.10 20.77 3.70
CA ALA A 284 18.71 19.44 3.62
C ALA A 284 17.95 18.40 4.45
N ALA A 285 17.51 18.76 5.66
CA ALA A 285 16.68 17.91 6.51
C ALA A 285 15.33 17.59 5.85
N LEU A 286 14.67 18.58 5.24
CA LEU A 286 13.42 18.39 4.48
C LEU A 286 13.63 17.52 3.24
N TYR A 287 14.75 17.67 2.56
CA TYR A 287 15.12 16.80 1.44
C TYR A 287 15.24 15.35 1.88
N VAL A 288 15.96 15.08 2.97
CA VAL A 288 16.08 13.74 3.58
C VAL A 288 14.70 13.23 4.04
N PHE A 289 13.89 14.10 4.64
CA PHE A 289 12.54 13.77 5.10
C PHE A 289 11.62 13.32 3.95
N GLY A 290 11.81 13.85 2.73
CA GLY A 290 11.06 13.44 1.56
C GLY A 290 11.22 11.96 1.15
N PHE A 291 12.26 11.26 1.61
CA PHE A 291 12.36 9.80 1.44
C PHE A 291 11.36 9.02 2.30
N PHE A 292 10.81 9.65 3.33
CA PHE A 292 9.84 9.05 4.25
C PHE A 292 8.39 9.46 3.97
N LEU A 293 8.16 10.50 3.15
CA LEU A 293 6.83 11.04 2.80
C LEU A 293 6.03 10.14 1.83
N ASN A 294 5.87 8.85 2.17
CA ASN A 294 5.23 7.87 1.30
C ASN A 294 3.72 8.16 1.12
N PRO A 295 3.24 8.44 -0.11
CA PRO A 295 1.84 8.71 -0.38
C PRO A 295 0.93 7.54 -0.02
N ASN A 296 1.40 6.28 -0.11
CA ASN A 296 0.59 5.12 0.23
C ASN A 296 0.25 5.07 1.73
N SER A 297 1.12 5.61 2.59
CA SER A 297 0.90 5.67 4.05
C SER A 297 0.14 6.92 4.48
N LEU A 298 0.16 7.98 3.66
CA LEU A 298 -0.45 9.28 3.94
C LEU A 298 -1.84 9.43 3.28
N SER A 299 -2.19 8.54 2.34
CA SER A 299 -3.45 8.62 1.59
C SER A 299 -4.64 7.98 2.28
N PHE A 300 -5.83 8.34 1.77
CA PHE A 300 -7.11 7.85 2.27
C PHE A 300 -7.26 6.33 2.10
N HIS A 301 -6.41 5.73 1.26
CA HIS A 301 -6.30 4.29 1.04
C HIS A 301 -6.22 3.49 2.34
N ARG A 302 -5.52 3.98 3.38
CA ARG A 302 -5.41 3.25 4.65
C ARG A 302 -6.72 3.18 5.42
N PHE A 303 -7.46 4.28 5.47
CA PHE A 303 -8.79 4.32 6.07
C PHE A 303 -9.74 3.41 5.29
N TYR A 304 -9.72 3.53 3.96
CA TYR A 304 -10.53 2.71 3.07
C TYR A 304 -10.26 1.20 3.25
N ARG A 305 -8.99 0.79 3.29
CA ARG A 305 -8.56 -0.58 3.58
C ARG A 305 -9.12 -1.12 4.88
N LYS A 306 -9.12 -0.28 5.92
CA LYS A 306 -9.64 -0.66 7.23
C LYS A 306 -11.14 -0.89 7.21
N GLN A 307 -11.90 -0.01 6.56
CA GLN A 307 -13.34 -0.17 6.42
C GLN A 307 -13.70 -1.47 5.69
N LEU A 308 -12.97 -1.80 4.62
CA LEU A 308 -13.16 -3.05 3.88
C LEU A 308 -12.80 -4.28 4.73
N SER A 309 -11.69 -4.23 5.47
CA SER A 309 -11.30 -5.31 6.38
C SER A 309 -12.30 -5.51 7.53
N ASP A 310 -12.81 -4.43 8.11
CA ASP A 310 -13.83 -4.49 9.17
C ASP A 310 -15.18 -5.05 8.62
N ALA A 311 -15.50 -4.79 7.36
CA ALA A 311 -16.70 -5.33 6.72
C ALA A 311 -16.54 -6.81 6.35
N PHE A 312 -15.47 -7.19 5.65
CA PHE A 312 -15.35 -8.49 5.00
C PHE A 312 -14.48 -9.52 5.74
N LEU A 313 -13.67 -9.12 6.72
CA LEU A 313 -12.68 -10.00 7.37
C LEU A 313 -12.80 -10.04 8.90
N SER A 314 -13.82 -9.38 9.47
CA SER A 314 -14.07 -9.29 10.93
C SER A 314 -14.29 -10.65 11.58
N HIS A 315 -14.91 -11.60 10.86
CA HIS A 315 -15.25 -12.94 11.32
C HIS A 315 -14.03 -13.81 11.68
N THR A 316 -12.81 -13.38 11.32
CA THR A 316 -11.57 -14.13 11.55
C THR A 316 -10.98 -13.95 12.97
N GLY A 317 -11.71 -13.33 13.90
CA GLY A 317 -11.27 -13.14 15.29
C GLY A 317 -9.96 -12.35 15.45
N GLY A 318 -9.49 -11.66 14.40
CA GLY A 318 -8.20 -10.98 14.34
C GLY A 318 -7.04 -11.82 13.78
N ARG A 319 -7.16 -13.15 13.70
CA ARG A 319 -6.09 -14.06 13.24
C ARG A 319 -5.72 -13.84 11.77
N TYR A 320 -6.72 -13.73 10.90
CA TYR A 320 -6.51 -13.53 9.45
C TYR A 320 -6.93 -12.15 8.95
N LYS A 321 -7.32 -11.25 9.86
CA LYS A 321 -7.76 -9.90 9.53
C LYS A 321 -6.68 -9.08 8.81
N ASN A 322 -5.41 -9.37 9.09
CA ASN A 322 -4.26 -8.76 8.43
C ASN A 322 -3.31 -9.78 7.80
N LEU A 323 -3.87 -10.87 7.25
CA LEU A 323 -3.12 -11.93 6.59
C LEU A 323 -2.23 -11.37 5.47
N ARG A 324 -0.95 -11.77 5.42
CA ARG A 324 -0.04 -11.41 4.33
C ARG A 324 -0.45 -12.13 3.05
N LEU A 325 -0.34 -11.45 1.91
CA LEU A 325 -0.74 -11.99 0.61
C LEU A 325 -0.01 -13.31 0.29
N LYS A 326 1.30 -13.36 0.56
CA LYS A 326 2.12 -14.57 0.38
C LYS A 326 1.68 -15.77 1.24
N ASP A 327 1.00 -15.50 2.37
CA ASP A 327 0.58 -16.53 3.33
C ASP A 327 -0.88 -16.94 3.12
N VAL A 328 -1.57 -16.37 2.11
CA VAL A 328 -2.95 -16.75 1.77
C VAL A 328 -3.00 -18.17 1.24
N PHE A 329 -2.07 -18.50 0.35
CA PHE A 329 -1.96 -19.80 -0.30
C PHE A 329 -0.53 -20.33 -0.22
N SER A 330 -0.34 -21.52 0.34
CA SER A 330 0.94 -22.23 0.34
C SER A 330 0.72 -23.74 0.26
N ILE A 331 1.61 -24.41 -0.46
CA ILE A 331 1.67 -25.87 -0.51
C ILE A 331 3.14 -26.31 -0.62
N GLU A 332 3.75 -26.55 0.53
CA GLU A 332 5.06 -27.14 0.71
C GLU A 332 4.93 -28.57 1.25
N GLU A 333 5.80 -29.46 0.78
CA GLU A 333 5.81 -30.87 1.21
C GLU A 333 6.19 -30.98 2.69
N GLY A 334 5.31 -31.57 3.50
CA GLY A 334 5.62 -32.00 4.87
C GLY A 334 5.49 -30.93 5.96
N THR A 335 5.12 -29.68 5.64
CA THR A 335 5.09 -28.56 6.61
C THR A 335 3.77 -27.80 6.66
N ASP A 336 2.95 -27.86 5.61
CA ASP A 336 1.74 -27.03 5.51
C ASP A 336 0.49 -27.69 6.10
N GLY A 337 -0.26 -26.94 6.90
CA GLY A 337 -1.58 -27.34 7.36
C GLY A 337 -2.58 -27.34 6.20
N HIS A 338 -3.47 -28.34 6.15
CA HIS A 338 -4.50 -28.53 5.12
C HIS A 338 -5.25 -27.23 4.72
N GLN A 339 -5.53 -26.38 5.71
CA GLN A 339 -6.15 -25.05 5.56
C GLN A 339 -5.41 -24.08 4.61
N ASN A 340 -4.11 -24.26 4.34
CA ASN A 340 -3.30 -23.33 3.54
C ASN A 340 -3.52 -23.45 2.02
N TYR A 341 -4.04 -24.57 1.55
CA TYR A 341 -4.28 -24.83 0.14
C TYR A 341 -5.71 -25.32 -0.16
N LEU A 342 -6.58 -25.33 0.86
CA LEU A 342 -7.97 -25.76 0.69
C LEU A 342 -8.74 -24.83 -0.24
N ALA A 343 -8.63 -23.51 -0.04
CA ALA A 343 -9.26 -22.53 -0.92
C ALA A 343 -8.64 -22.53 -2.32
N PRO A 344 -9.42 -22.19 -3.39
CA PRO A 344 -8.88 -22.04 -4.74
C PRO A 344 -7.81 -20.95 -4.79
N TYR A 345 -6.84 -21.04 -5.68
CA TYR A 345 -5.75 -20.07 -5.77
C TYR A 345 -6.25 -18.68 -6.19
N PRO A 346 -6.00 -17.63 -5.38
CA PRO A 346 -6.55 -16.31 -5.64
C PRO A 346 -5.69 -15.50 -6.62
N LEU A 347 -6.33 -15.00 -7.67
CA LEU A 347 -5.79 -13.98 -8.59
C LEU A 347 -6.51 -12.66 -8.32
N ILE A 348 -5.79 -11.68 -7.76
CA ILE A 348 -6.36 -10.35 -7.46
C ILE A 348 -5.89 -9.39 -8.55
N ASN A 349 -6.78 -9.08 -9.48
CA ASN A 349 -6.48 -8.19 -10.59
C ASN A 349 -6.66 -6.74 -10.17
N THR A 350 -5.72 -5.90 -10.57
CA THR A 350 -5.74 -4.45 -10.36
C THR A 350 -5.49 -3.74 -11.70
N CYS A 351 -5.75 -2.44 -11.73
CA CYS A 351 -5.47 -1.60 -12.89
C CYS A 351 -4.08 -0.98 -12.74
N LEU A 352 -3.21 -1.18 -13.72
CA LEU A 352 -1.95 -0.45 -13.90
C LEU A 352 -2.25 0.82 -14.69
N ASN A 353 -2.03 1.98 -14.11
CA ASN A 353 -2.30 3.25 -14.82
C ASN A 353 -1.09 3.65 -15.66
N LEU A 354 -1.33 3.88 -16.96
CA LEU A 354 -0.31 4.22 -17.95
C LEU A 354 -0.65 5.59 -18.55
N GLN A 355 -0.29 6.64 -17.84
CA GLN A 355 -0.47 8.03 -18.26
C GLN A 355 0.89 8.63 -18.56
N ASN A 356 1.47 8.30 -19.72
CA ASN A 356 2.71 8.91 -20.15
C ASN A 356 2.48 9.76 -21.41
N PRO A 357 2.58 11.10 -21.34
CA PRO A 357 2.50 11.97 -22.51
C PRO A 357 3.74 11.87 -23.43
N GLY A 358 4.83 11.24 -22.99
CA GLY A 358 6.06 11.10 -23.76
C GLY A 358 6.35 9.65 -24.15
N GLY A 359 5.60 9.14 -25.15
CA GLY A 359 5.85 7.91 -25.91
C GLY A 359 6.74 6.86 -25.24
N ASP A 360 6.15 5.97 -24.44
CA ASP A 360 6.82 4.75 -23.96
C ASP A 360 6.86 3.75 -25.13
N ASP A 361 8.05 3.33 -25.57
CA ASP A 361 8.21 2.42 -26.72
C ASP A 361 7.51 1.07 -26.51
N LYS A 362 7.28 0.68 -25.24
CA LYS A 362 6.58 -0.55 -24.87
C LYS A 362 5.08 -0.47 -25.12
N PHE A 363 4.52 0.72 -25.34
CA PHE A 363 3.09 0.89 -25.53
C PHE A 363 2.72 2.00 -26.54
N LYS A 364 2.16 1.63 -27.69
CA LYS A 364 1.71 2.56 -28.75
C LYS A 364 0.16 2.63 -28.81
N GLY A 365 -0.42 3.82 -28.90
CA GLY A 365 -1.87 4.05 -29.10
C GLY A 365 -2.62 4.61 -27.89
N ALA A 366 -3.96 4.52 -27.89
CA ALA A 366 -4.85 5.14 -26.89
C ALA A 366 -5.02 4.37 -25.56
N LYS A 367 -4.23 3.31 -25.33
CA LYS A 367 -4.34 2.46 -24.14
C LYS A 367 -3.66 3.17 -22.97
N ALA A 368 -4.49 3.64 -22.04
CA ALA A 368 -4.06 4.43 -20.89
C ALA A 368 -4.01 3.61 -19.58
N SER A 369 -4.18 2.30 -19.68
CA SER A 369 -4.07 1.34 -18.58
C SER A 369 -3.81 -0.09 -19.08
N ASP A 370 -3.32 -0.95 -18.18
CA ASP A 370 -3.24 -2.40 -18.37
C ASP A 370 -3.62 -3.12 -17.06
N TYR A 371 -3.66 -4.44 -17.04
CA TYR A 371 -3.86 -5.19 -15.80
C TYR A 371 -2.55 -5.35 -15.03
N PHE A 372 -2.66 -5.46 -13.71
CA PHE A 372 -1.58 -5.86 -12.81
C PHE A 372 -2.10 -6.94 -11.87
N LEU A 373 -1.34 -8.02 -11.73
CA LEU A 373 -1.70 -9.14 -10.89
C LEU A 373 -1.06 -8.98 -9.51
N LEU A 374 -1.87 -9.16 -8.47
CA LEU A 374 -1.44 -9.42 -7.10
C LEU A 374 -1.88 -10.83 -6.72
N SER A 375 -0.94 -11.73 -6.45
CA SER A 375 -1.25 -13.10 -6.04
C SER A 375 -0.25 -13.61 -4.99
N PRO A 376 -0.55 -14.72 -4.29
CA PRO A 376 0.34 -15.27 -3.28
C PRO A 376 1.72 -15.69 -3.82
N LEU A 377 1.80 -16.20 -5.06
CA LEU A 377 3.07 -16.63 -5.65
C LEU A 377 3.77 -15.48 -6.39
N TYR A 378 3.02 -14.73 -7.21
CA TYR A 378 3.58 -13.74 -8.14
C TYR A 378 2.82 -12.42 -8.16
N CYS A 379 3.56 -11.32 -8.28
CA CYS A 379 3.02 -9.99 -8.53
C CYS A 379 3.65 -9.41 -9.79
N GLY A 380 2.86 -8.75 -10.64
CA GLY A 380 3.39 -8.18 -11.89
C GLY A 380 2.38 -8.07 -13.03
N SER A 381 2.90 -7.80 -14.23
CA SER A 381 2.10 -7.78 -15.46
C SER A 381 2.93 -8.21 -16.66
N LYS A 382 2.31 -8.46 -17.82
CA LYS A 382 3.05 -8.73 -19.07
C LYS A 382 4.01 -7.60 -19.44
N LEU A 383 3.63 -6.34 -19.15
CA LEU A 383 4.43 -5.16 -19.46
C LEU A 383 5.60 -4.96 -18.52
N THR A 384 5.45 -5.34 -17.25
CA THR A 384 6.42 -5.07 -16.20
C THR A 384 7.08 -6.33 -15.67
N LYS A 385 6.83 -7.47 -16.32
CA LYS A 385 7.17 -8.82 -15.87
C LYS A 385 6.60 -9.13 -14.49
N TYR A 386 6.96 -10.29 -13.97
CA TYR A 386 6.49 -10.78 -12.67
C TYR A 386 7.66 -10.97 -11.71
N VAL A 387 7.38 -10.84 -10.42
CA VAL A 387 8.32 -11.16 -9.34
C VAL A 387 7.64 -12.04 -8.31
N ARG A 388 8.43 -12.89 -7.65
CA ARG A 388 7.91 -13.71 -6.53
C ARG A 388 7.48 -12.82 -5.38
N THR A 389 6.25 -12.99 -4.93
CA THR A 389 5.64 -12.21 -3.84
C THR A 389 6.45 -12.34 -2.56
N ALA A 390 6.87 -13.55 -2.19
CA ALA A 390 7.62 -13.81 -0.95
C ALA A 390 9.06 -13.27 -0.94
N ALA A 391 9.69 -13.10 -2.11
CA ALA A 391 11.09 -12.71 -2.24
C ALA A 391 11.28 -11.19 -2.41
N SER A 392 10.24 -10.45 -2.78
CA SER A 392 10.34 -9.06 -3.22
C SER A 392 9.92 -8.09 -2.11
N SER A 393 10.77 -7.12 -1.77
CA SER A 393 10.60 -6.28 -0.58
C SER A 393 9.26 -5.53 -0.49
N GLY A 394 8.74 -4.96 -1.58
CA GLY A 394 7.44 -4.28 -1.57
C GLY A 394 6.22 -5.20 -1.56
N TYR A 395 6.38 -6.48 -1.90
CA TYR A 395 5.28 -7.45 -2.02
C TYR A 395 5.23 -8.44 -0.86
N LYS A 396 6.38 -8.77 -0.26
CA LYS A 396 6.51 -9.72 0.85
C LYS A 396 5.65 -9.33 2.06
N ASP A 397 5.58 -8.04 2.34
CA ASP A 397 4.82 -7.49 3.46
C ASP A 397 3.40 -7.03 3.08
N MET A 398 3.04 -7.10 1.79
CA MET A 398 1.70 -6.73 1.32
C MET A 398 0.67 -7.68 1.94
N THR A 399 -0.39 -7.12 2.51
CA THR A 399 -1.48 -7.90 3.11
C THR A 399 -2.61 -8.13 2.13
N LEU A 400 -3.38 -9.20 2.32
CA LEU A 400 -4.60 -9.48 1.55
C LEU A 400 -5.57 -8.30 1.58
N PRO A 401 -5.87 -7.65 2.73
CA PRO A 401 -6.62 -6.40 2.76
C PRO A 401 -6.01 -5.29 1.89
N ALA A 402 -4.69 -5.16 1.83
CA ALA A 402 -4.05 -4.17 0.97
C ALA A 402 -4.25 -4.49 -0.50
N ALA A 403 -3.94 -5.73 -0.94
CA ALA A 403 -4.16 -6.17 -2.33
C ALA A 403 -5.61 -6.00 -2.78
N LEU A 404 -6.55 -6.35 -1.90
CA LEU A 404 -7.97 -6.12 -2.06
C LEU A 404 -8.31 -4.64 -2.29
N THR A 405 -7.77 -3.77 -1.44
CA THR A 405 -8.05 -2.33 -1.49
C THR A 405 -7.48 -1.70 -2.75
N ILE A 406 -6.29 -2.14 -3.18
CA ILE A 406 -5.67 -1.73 -4.45
C ILE A 406 -6.56 -2.14 -5.63
N SER A 407 -7.06 -3.38 -5.63
CA SER A 407 -8.01 -3.87 -6.65
C SER A 407 -9.32 -3.08 -6.67
N ALA A 408 -9.73 -2.57 -5.52
CA ALA A 408 -10.97 -1.82 -5.33
C ALA A 408 -10.84 -0.31 -5.45
N ALA A 409 -9.66 0.21 -5.79
CA ALA A 409 -9.43 1.64 -5.98
C ALA A 409 -10.25 2.20 -7.15
N ALA A 410 -11.48 2.63 -6.86
CA ALA A 410 -12.45 3.09 -7.85
C ALA A 410 -12.22 4.53 -8.32
N VAL A 411 -11.42 5.31 -7.59
CA VAL A 411 -11.22 6.75 -7.81
C VAL A 411 -9.74 7.06 -7.72
N ASN A 412 -9.14 7.49 -8.83
CA ASN A 412 -7.71 7.81 -8.93
C ASN A 412 -7.53 9.00 -9.90
N PRO A 413 -6.63 9.97 -9.65
CA PRO A 413 -6.28 11.02 -10.61
C PRO A 413 -5.99 10.49 -12.02
N GLY A 414 -5.47 9.26 -12.12
CA GLY A 414 -5.11 8.60 -13.36
C GLY A 414 -6.11 7.60 -13.94
N MET A 415 -7.38 7.95 -14.18
CA MET A 415 -8.45 7.06 -14.73
C MET A 415 -8.36 6.75 -16.25
N GLY A 416 -7.15 6.65 -16.80
CA GLY A 416 -6.94 6.34 -18.21
C GLY A 416 -7.65 7.32 -19.18
N ILE A 417 -8.51 6.80 -20.08
CA ILE A 417 -9.21 7.58 -21.12
C ILE A 417 -10.18 8.63 -20.54
N TYR A 418 -10.69 8.42 -19.32
CA TYR A 418 -11.61 9.36 -18.65
C TYR A 418 -10.88 10.45 -17.85
N SER A 419 -9.56 10.57 -18.02
CA SER A 419 -8.76 11.51 -17.23
C SER A 419 -8.87 12.92 -17.78
N ASN A 420 -9.51 13.80 -17.00
CA ASN A 420 -9.41 15.23 -17.20
C ASN A 420 -8.24 15.78 -16.37
N LYS A 421 -7.33 16.52 -17.00
CA LYS A 421 -6.13 17.07 -16.34
C LYS A 421 -6.47 17.95 -15.12
N ILE A 422 -7.52 18.77 -15.20
CA ILE A 422 -7.93 19.65 -14.10
C ILE A 422 -8.51 18.82 -12.96
N LEU A 423 -9.36 17.83 -13.29
CA LEU A 423 -9.91 16.92 -12.29
C LEU A 423 -8.83 16.07 -11.62
N SER A 424 -7.84 15.58 -12.38
CA SER A 424 -6.67 14.85 -11.87
C SER A 424 -5.86 15.72 -10.88
N ILE A 425 -5.61 16.99 -11.22
CA ILE A 425 -4.95 17.95 -10.34
C ILE A 425 -5.78 18.16 -9.06
N LEU A 426 -7.08 18.42 -9.17
CA LEU A 426 -7.95 18.62 -8.01
C LEU A 426 -8.02 17.38 -7.12
N MET A 427 -8.17 16.20 -7.71
CA MET A 427 -8.21 14.93 -6.96
C MET A 427 -6.87 14.64 -6.26
N THR A 428 -5.74 14.99 -6.89
CA THR A 428 -4.41 14.86 -6.29
C THR A 428 -4.24 15.83 -5.13
N LEU A 429 -4.63 17.09 -5.31
CA LEU A 429 -4.53 18.15 -4.29
C LEU A 429 -5.45 17.92 -3.09
N PHE A 430 -6.67 17.45 -3.32
CA PHE A 430 -7.63 17.11 -2.27
C PHE A 430 -7.48 15.69 -1.75
N ASN A 431 -6.47 14.94 -2.23
CA ASN A 431 -6.21 13.55 -1.88
C ASN A 431 -7.43 12.63 -2.02
N ALA A 432 -8.34 12.97 -2.94
CA ALA A 432 -9.49 12.17 -3.32
C ALA A 432 -9.03 11.03 -4.25
N ARG A 433 -8.14 10.18 -3.73
CA ARG A 433 -7.46 9.11 -4.47
C ARG A 433 -7.29 7.85 -3.64
N LEU A 434 -7.49 6.72 -4.31
CA LEU A 434 -7.33 5.38 -3.73
C LEU A 434 -6.16 4.60 -4.37
N GLY A 435 -5.46 5.20 -5.33
CA GLY A 435 -4.32 4.62 -6.03
C GLY A 435 -3.17 4.24 -5.10
N PHE A 436 -2.32 3.31 -5.55
CA PHE A 436 -1.25 2.76 -4.74
C PHE A 436 0.02 2.58 -5.56
N TRP A 437 1.13 3.15 -5.08
CA TRP A 437 2.42 3.03 -5.74
C TRP A 437 3.14 1.71 -5.36
N ALA A 438 3.14 0.72 -6.25
CA ALA A 438 3.82 -0.57 -6.08
C ALA A 438 5.25 -0.58 -6.65
N ASP A 439 6.09 -1.52 -6.23
CA ASP A 439 7.46 -1.67 -6.74
C ASP A 439 7.46 -2.11 -8.21
N ASN A 440 8.21 -1.44 -9.08
CA ASN A 440 8.30 -1.89 -10.47
C ASN A 440 9.22 -3.12 -10.60
N PRO A 441 8.73 -4.29 -11.04
CA PRO A 441 9.56 -5.49 -11.17
C PRO A 441 10.74 -5.36 -12.15
N GLU A 442 10.70 -4.40 -13.10
CA GLU A 442 11.81 -4.12 -14.02
C GLU A 442 12.75 -2.98 -13.57
N ALA A 443 12.56 -2.42 -12.37
CA ALA A 443 13.41 -1.33 -11.89
C ALA A 443 14.88 -1.77 -11.78
N LYS A 444 15.77 -1.08 -12.52
CA LYS A 444 17.22 -1.34 -12.46
C LYS A 444 17.86 -0.77 -11.19
N PRO A 445 18.78 -1.49 -10.54
CA PRO A 445 19.53 -0.96 -9.39
C PRO A 445 20.32 0.30 -9.79
N ARG A 446 20.51 1.22 -8.84
CA ARG A 446 21.33 2.43 -9.08
C ARG A 446 22.81 2.07 -8.92
N ARG A 447 23.66 2.58 -9.82
CA ARG A 447 25.09 2.23 -9.92
C ARG A 447 25.88 2.36 -8.60
N PHE A 448 25.49 3.30 -7.75
CA PHE A 448 26.19 3.63 -6.49
C PHE A 448 25.43 3.26 -5.22
N LEU A 449 24.32 2.52 -5.33
CA LEU A 449 23.51 2.13 -4.18
C LEU A 449 23.38 0.61 -4.12
N PRO A 450 23.23 0.04 -2.90
CA PRO A 450 23.01 -1.39 -2.75
C PRO A 450 21.75 -1.83 -3.51
N PRO A 451 21.70 -3.06 -4.07
CA PRO A 451 20.53 -3.55 -4.81
C PRO A 451 19.22 -3.50 -4.02
N GLN A 452 19.28 -3.62 -2.68
CA GLN A 452 18.12 -3.50 -1.79
C GLN A 452 17.50 -2.09 -1.83
N ALA A 453 18.26 -1.06 -2.20
CA ALA A 453 17.79 0.32 -2.32
C ALA A 453 17.17 0.62 -3.71
N THR A 454 16.98 -0.38 -4.58
CA THR A 454 16.46 -0.19 -5.95
C THR A 454 15.11 0.54 -5.99
N HIS A 455 14.25 0.25 -5.02
CA HIS A 455 12.91 0.84 -4.91
C HIS A 455 12.83 2.02 -3.92
N VAL A 456 13.95 2.46 -3.37
CA VAL A 456 13.99 3.68 -2.54
C VAL A 456 13.82 4.88 -3.46
N VAL A 457 12.80 5.69 -3.16
CA VAL A 457 12.43 6.86 -3.96
C VAL A 457 12.23 8.06 -3.08
N TRP A 458 12.50 9.24 -3.63
CA TRP A 458 12.11 10.49 -3.01
C TRP A 458 10.65 10.77 -3.35
N TRP A 459 9.76 10.50 -2.41
CA TRP A 459 8.32 10.43 -2.64
C TRP A 459 7.65 11.71 -3.15
N PRO A 460 8.10 12.93 -2.80
CA PRO A 460 7.53 14.14 -3.36
C PRO A 460 7.64 14.21 -4.90
N SER A 461 8.62 13.54 -5.51
CA SER A 461 8.66 13.40 -6.98
C SER A 461 7.50 12.59 -7.56
N PHE A 462 7.00 11.59 -6.83
CA PHE A 462 5.87 10.76 -7.26
C PHE A 462 4.54 11.50 -7.09
N PHE A 463 4.43 12.35 -6.07
CA PHE A 463 3.33 13.32 -5.98
C PHE A 463 3.27 14.23 -7.21
N LEU A 464 4.41 14.81 -7.62
CA LEU A 464 4.49 15.63 -8.83
C LEU A 464 4.22 14.83 -10.12
N LYS A 465 4.69 13.58 -10.21
CA LYS A 465 4.38 12.71 -11.35
C LYS A 465 2.89 12.45 -11.46
N GLU A 466 2.21 12.24 -10.36
CA GLU A 466 0.76 12.05 -10.34
C GLU A 466 0.02 13.34 -10.72
N LEU A 467 0.42 14.46 -10.10
CA LEU A 467 -0.13 15.79 -10.38
C LEU A 467 -0.01 16.20 -11.85
N LEU A 468 1.11 15.83 -12.49
CA LEU A 468 1.41 16.14 -13.88
C LEU A 468 1.02 15.01 -14.85
N SER A 469 0.35 13.95 -14.39
CA SER A 469 0.02 12.76 -15.18
C SER A 469 1.23 12.22 -15.96
N LYS A 470 2.36 12.01 -15.28
CA LYS A 470 3.61 11.40 -15.75
C LYS A 470 3.82 10.02 -15.11
N ILE A 471 2.91 9.10 -15.41
CA ILE A 471 2.83 7.74 -14.88
C ILE A 471 3.13 6.75 -16.02
N GLY A 472 4.28 6.08 -15.99
CA GLY A 472 4.67 5.12 -17.03
C GLY A 472 5.44 3.92 -16.47
N THR A 473 5.71 2.94 -17.34
CA THR A 473 6.37 1.69 -16.94
C THR A 473 7.86 1.86 -16.64
N ASP A 474 8.47 2.98 -17.04
CA ASP A 474 9.86 3.32 -16.73
C ASP A 474 10.05 3.83 -15.29
N ASN A 475 8.95 4.14 -14.58
CA ASN A 475 9.04 4.61 -13.21
C ASN A 475 9.47 3.47 -12.27
N ARG A 476 10.29 3.80 -11.27
CA ARG A 476 10.71 2.83 -10.21
C ARG A 476 9.55 2.30 -9.35
N LYS A 477 8.42 3.03 -9.34
CA LYS A 477 7.15 2.61 -8.77
C LYS A 477 6.07 2.71 -9.84
N LEU A 478 5.12 1.79 -9.80
CA LEU A 478 3.95 1.69 -10.68
C LEU A 478 2.70 2.15 -9.92
N ASN A 479 1.76 2.85 -10.57
CA ASN A 479 0.54 3.37 -9.93
C ASN A 479 -0.68 2.49 -10.19
#